data_AF-A0A059DBM6-F1
#
_entry.id   AF-A0A059DBM6-F1
#
_cell.length_a   1.000
_cell.length_b   1.000
_cell.length_c   1.000
_cell.angle_alpha   90.00
_cell.angle_beta   90.00
_cell.angle_gamma   90.00
#
_symmetry.space_group_name_H-M   'P 1'
#
loop_
_entity.id
_entity.type
_entity.pdbx_description
1 polymer ?
#
loop_
_entity_poly.entity_id
_entity_poly.type
_entity_poly.pdbx_seq_one_letter_code
_entity_poly.pdbx_strand_id
1 'polypeptide(L)'
;WVLQALGGWEDELAYCAQLLEEDVFNNSAWNQRYFVITKSPFLGGLKAMRDSEVDYAIEAIDANPENESPWRYLRGLYNDENEAWLNDSRVHSACLRVLKAKRNFKFALSSLLDLLGLGFKPNQEIKDAITSLRTSDSGEAGSDSDLANSVCSILGREDPMRANYWTWRSSKLSPQAAEV
;
A
#
# COMPACT_ATOMS: atom_id res chain seq x y z
N TRP A 1 -17.45 -16.94 12.08
CA TRP A 1 -18.55 -17.93 12.18
C TRP A 1 -19.81 -17.32 12.78
N VAL A 2 -19.80 -16.83 14.04
CA VAL A 2 -21.00 -16.28 14.71
C VAL A 2 -21.74 -15.25 13.85
N LEU A 3 -21.06 -14.19 13.37
CA LEU A 3 -21.69 -13.16 12.53
C LEU A 3 -22.40 -13.72 11.29
N GLN A 4 -21.79 -14.70 10.63
CA GLN A 4 -22.36 -15.34 9.45
C GLN A 4 -23.49 -16.31 9.76
N ALA A 5 -23.43 -17.00 10.91
CA ALA A 5 -24.39 -18.01 11.29
C ALA A 5 -25.62 -17.41 12.00
N LEU A 6 -25.41 -16.37 12.80
CA LEU A 6 -26.39 -15.86 13.77
C LEU A 6 -26.71 -14.36 13.59
N GLY A 7 -25.97 -13.61 12.77
CA GLY A 7 -26.12 -12.15 12.65
C GLY A 7 -25.34 -11.37 13.70
N GLY A 8 -25.77 -10.13 13.98
CA GLY A 8 -25.09 -9.20 14.90
C GLY A 8 -24.05 -8.32 14.21
N TRP A 9 -24.34 -7.84 13.00
CA TRP A 9 -23.40 -7.07 12.18
C TRP A 9 -23.41 -5.57 12.49
N GLU A 10 -24.47 -5.08 13.11
CA GLU A 10 -24.83 -3.67 13.22
C GLU A 10 -23.75 -2.86 13.94
N ASP A 11 -23.18 -3.41 15.02
CA ASP A 11 -22.16 -2.74 15.83
C ASP A 11 -20.74 -3.21 15.53
N GLU A 12 -20.57 -4.23 14.68
CA GLU A 12 -19.27 -4.90 14.49
C GLU A 12 -18.23 -3.99 13.84
N LEU A 13 -18.64 -3.12 12.92
CA LEU A 13 -17.73 -2.15 12.30
C LEU A 13 -17.28 -1.09 13.31
N ALA A 14 -18.18 -0.66 14.20
CA ALA A 14 -17.86 0.28 15.27
C ALA A 14 -16.94 -0.37 16.31
N TYR A 15 -17.17 -1.64 16.64
CA TYR A 15 -16.29 -2.41 17.52
C TYR A 15 -14.87 -2.56 16.93
N CYS A 16 -14.75 -2.80 15.61
CA CYS A 16 -13.46 -2.78 14.94
C CYS A 16 -12.76 -1.42 15.06
N ALA A 17 -13.50 -0.31 14.97
CA ALA A 17 -12.92 1.03 15.16
C ALA A 17 -12.41 1.22 16.59
N GLN A 18 -13.14 0.78 17.62
CA GLN A 18 -12.70 0.82 19.02
C GLN A 18 -11.39 0.05 19.23
N LEU A 19 -11.30 -1.17 18.71
CA LEU A 19 -10.07 -1.97 18.82
C LEU A 19 -8.87 -1.31 18.12
N LEU A 20 -9.11 -0.59 17.03
CA LEU A 20 -8.06 0.13 16.30
C LEU A 20 -7.69 1.48 16.92
N GLU A 21 -8.61 2.10 17.68
CA GLU A 21 -8.32 3.25 18.52
C GLU A 21 -7.45 2.85 19.72
N GLU A 22 -7.71 1.68 20.31
CA GLU A 22 -6.88 1.11 21.38
C GLU A 22 -5.50 0.66 20.88
N ASP A 23 -5.44 -0.04 19.75
CA ASP A 23 -4.20 -0.49 19.12
C ASP A 23 -4.32 -0.54 17.60
N VAL A 24 -3.80 0.48 16.94
CA VAL A 24 -3.78 0.56 15.47
C VAL A 24 -2.94 -0.54 14.82
N PHE A 25 -2.00 -1.17 15.54
CA PHE A 25 -1.18 -2.29 15.06
C PHE A 25 -1.88 -3.65 15.18
N ASN A 26 -3.12 -3.69 15.70
CA ASN A 26 -3.91 -4.90 15.79
C ASN A 26 -4.36 -5.39 14.40
N ASN A 27 -3.54 -6.25 13.79
CA ASN A 27 -3.81 -6.82 12.47
C ASN A 27 -5.12 -7.65 12.43
N SER A 28 -5.51 -8.26 13.56
CA SER A 28 -6.78 -8.99 13.66
C SER A 28 -7.98 -8.05 13.54
N ALA A 29 -7.91 -6.85 14.13
CA ALA A 29 -8.95 -5.84 14.00
C ALA A 29 -9.06 -5.30 12.57
N TRP A 30 -7.93 -5.04 11.88
CA TRP A 30 -7.93 -4.68 10.45
C TRP A 30 -8.53 -5.79 9.57
N ASN A 31 -8.16 -7.04 9.82
CA ASN A 31 -8.73 -8.18 9.08
C ASN A 31 -10.22 -8.35 9.36
N GLN A 32 -10.65 -8.20 10.61
CA GLN A 32 -12.07 -8.24 10.98
C GLN A 32 -12.85 -7.10 10.31
N ARG A 33 -12.29 -5.88 10.30
CA ARG A 33 -12.87 -4.73 9.59
C ARG A 33 -13.10 -5.07 8.11
N TYR A 34 -12.10 -5.64 7.43
CA TYR A 34 -12.23 -6.07 6.02
C TYR A 34 -13.32 -7.13 5.86
N PHE A 35 -13.36 -8.11 6.75
CA PHE A 35 -14.40 -9.14 6.77
C PHE A 35 -15.80 -8.53 6.91
N VAL A 36 -16.00 -7.60 7.85
CA VAL A 36 -17.28 -6.93 8.08
C VAL A 36 -17.72 -6.16 6.84
N ILE A 37 -16.84 -5.37 6.24
CA ILE A 37 -17.16 -4.59 5.05
C ILE A 37 -17.51 -5.48 3.86
N THR A 38 -16.83 -6.60 3.69
CA THR A 38 -17.05 -7.49 2.54
C THR A 38 -18.19 -8.49 2.72
N LYS A 39 -18.58 -8.80 3.97
CA LYS A 39 -19.56 -9.85 4.27
C LYS A 39 -20.85 -9.36 4.93
N SER A 40 -20.84 -8.16 5.52
CA SER A 40 -22.06 -7.60 6.12
C SER A 40 -23.13 -7.39 5.05
N PRO A 41 -24.37 -7.84 5.29
CA PRO A 41 -25.48 -7.61 4.36
C PRO A 41 -25.94 -6.13 4.34
N PHE A 42 -25.49 -5.31 5.30
CA PHE A 42 -25.97 -3.93 5.49
C PHE A 42 -25.06 -2.87 4.86
N LEU A 43 -23.79 -3.20 4.60
CA LEU A 43 -22.78 -2.21 4.18
C LEU A 43 -22.62 -2.08 2.66
N GLY A 44 -23.24 -2.95 1.87
CA GLY A 44 -23.17 -2.87 0.40
C GLY A 44 -21.81 -3.28 -0.20
N GLY A 45 -20.89 -3.81 0.60
CA GLY A 45 -19.60 -4.35 0.13
C GLY A 45 -18.57 -3.28 -0.19
N LEU A 46 -17.46 -3.70 -0.81
CA LEU A 46 -16.33 -2.82 -1.17
C LEU A 46 -16.78 -1.65 -2.04
N LYS A 47 -17.68 -1.86 -3.01
CA LYS A 47 -18.10 -0.80 -3.92
C LYS A 47 -18.75 0.37 -3.18
N ALA A 48 -19.54 0.10 -2.14
CA ALA A 48 -20.22 1.14 -1.36
C ALA A 48 -19.29 1.78 -0.31
N MET A 49 -18.40 0.99 0.28
CA MET A 49 -17.55 1.43 1.39
C MET A 49 -16.18 1.96 0.97
N ARG A 50 -15.75 1.75 -0.29
CA ARG A 50 -14.38 2.03 -0.73
C ARG A 50 -13.92 3.43 -0.35
N ASP A 51 -14.71 4.45 -0.65
CA ASP A 51 -14.28 5.83 -0.45
C ASP A 51 -14.02 6.16 1.01
N SER A 52 -14.94 5.82 1.92
CA SER A 52 -14.76 6.07 3.35
C SER A 52 -13.63 5.23 3.95
N GLU A 53 -13.46 3.99 3.47
CA GLU A 53 -12.44 3.08 4.01
C GLU A 53 -11.03 3.38 3.48
N VAL A 54 -10.92 3.93 2.27
CA VAL A 54 -9.67 4.50 1.77
C VAL A 54 -9.24 5.66 2.64
N ASP A 55 -10.16 6.58 2.96
CA ASP A 55 -9.85 7.73 3.82
C ASP A 55 -9.44 7.26 5.23
N TYR A 56 -10.16 6.30 5.81
CA TYR A 56 -9.84 5.70 7.11
C TYR A 56 -8.45 5.04 7.14
N ALA A 57 -8.11 4.27 6.10
CA ALA A 57 -6.80 3.62 6.01
C ALA A 57 -5.66 4.64 5.82
N ILE A 58 -5.90 5.70 5.04
CA ILE A 58 -4.93 6.77 4.82
C ILE A 58 -4.69 7.57 6.09
N GLU A 59 -5.72 7.87 6.88
CA GLU A 59 -5.57 8.52 8.18
C GLU A 59 -4.67 7.69 9.12
N ALA A 60 -4.88 6.37 9.17
CA ALA A 60 -4.02 5.47 9.94
C ALA A 60 -2.57 5.42 9.42
N ILE A 61 -2.37 5.46 8.09
CA ILE A 61 -1.05 5.52 7.45
C ILE A 61 -0.33 6.82 7.77
N ASP A 62 -1.02 7.97 7.69
CA ASP A 62 -0.43 9.28 7.95
C ASP A 62 0.04 9.39 9.40
N ALA A 63 -0.69 8.77 10.34
CA ALA A 63 -0.32 8.71 11.75
C ALA A 63 0.82 7.71 12.03
N ASN A 64 0.78 6.51 11.44
CA ASN A 64 1.70 5.41 11.73
C ASN A 64 2.21 4.72 10.44
N PRO A 65 3.07 5.39 9.65
CA PRO A 65 3.49 4.88 8.33
C PRO A 65 4.28 3.57 8.38
N GLU A 66 4.89 3.22 9.52
CA GLU A 66 5.58 1.96 9.78
C GLU A 66 4.65 0.78 10.07
N ASN A 67 3.35 1.00 10.25
CA ASN A 67 2.38 -0.06 10.47
C ASN A 67 1.97 -0.69 9.13
N GLU A 68 2.25 -1.98 8.92
CA GLU A 68 1.93 -2.66 7.66
C GLU A 68 0.43 -2.85 7.43
N SER A 69 -0.35 -3.03 8.51
CA SER A 69 -1.75 -3.42 8.43
C SER A 69 -2.63 -2.44 7.63
N PRO A 70 -2.60 -1.11 7.85
CA PRO A 70 -3.40 -0.19 7.05
C PRO A 70 -2.96 -0.11 5.58
N TRP A 71 -1.67 -0.31 5.25
CA TRP A 71 -1.23 -0.41 3.86
C TRP A 71 -1.78 -1.65 3.15
N ARG A 72 -1.78 -2.80 3.84
CA ARG A 72 -2.34 -4.06 3.31
C ARG A 72 -3.84 -3.99 3.16
N TYR A 73 -4.50 -3.41 4.16
CA TYR A 73 -5.92 -3.15 4.15
C TYR A 73 -6.31 -2.23 2.98
N LEU A 74 -5.61 -1.09 2.82
CA LEU A 74 -5.81 -0.14 1.72
C LEU A 74 -5.69 -0.83 0.35
N ARG A 75 -4.66 -1.66 0.13
CA ARG A 75 -4.53 -2.44 -1.12
C ARG A 75 -5.70 -3.42 -1.32
N GLY A 76 -6.15 -4.07 -0.25
CA GLY A 76 -7.27 -5.02 -0.26
C GLY A 76 -8.60 -4.40 -0.67
N LEU A 77 -8.85 -3.12 -0.36
CA LEU A 77 -10.10 -2.42 -0.71
C LEU A 77 -10.40 -2.35 -2.22
N TYR A 78 -9.36 -2.55 -3.04
CA TYR A 78 -9.48 -2.55 -4.49
C TYR A 78 -9.69 -3.95 -5.06
N ASN A 79 -9.46 -5.03 -4.30
CA ASN A 79 -9.79 -6.41 -4.66
C ASN A 79 -9.52 -6.75 -6.15
N ASP A 80 -8.27 -6.57 -6.58
CA ASP A 80 -7.79 -6.77 -7.96
C ASP A 80 -8.35 -5.82 -9.04
N GLU A 81 -9.18 -4.83 -8.68
CA GLU A 81 -9.55 -3.69 -9.54
C GLU A 81 -8.35 -2.73 -9.70
N ASN A 82 -7.33 -3.18 -10.44
CA ASN A 82 -6.07 -2.47 -10.63
C ASN A 82 -6.25 -1.08 -11.23
N GLU A 83 -7.21 -0.89 -12.14
CA GLU A 83 -7.53 0.43 -12.70
C GLU A 83 -8.04 1.40 -11.64
N ALA A 84 -8.88 0.95 -10.70
CA ALA A 84 -9.34 1.81 -9.61
C ALA A 84 -8.18 2.17 -8.66
N TRP A 85 -7.30 1.22 -8.38
CA TRP A 85 -6.11 1.43 -7.55
C TRP A 85 -5.13 2.43 -8.19
N LEU A 86 -4.88 2.26 -9.49
CA LEU A 86 -3.95 3.07 -10.28
C LEU A 86 -4.43 4.52 -10.43
N ASN A 87 -5.75 4.75 -10.41
CA ASN A 87 -6.33 6.07 -10.64
C ASN A 87 -6.73 6.79 -9.34
N ASP A 88 -6.59 6.18 -8.16
CA ASP A 88 -6.90 6.85 -6.90
C ASP A 88 -5.76 7.79 -6.45
N SER A 89 -5.96 9.08 -6.69
CA SER A 89 -4.99 10.13 -6.33
C SER A 89 -4.68 10.21 -4.83
N ARG A 90 -5.56 9.72 -3.94
CA ARG A 90 -5.34 9.72 -2.49
C ARG A 90 -4.21 8.78 -2.12
N VAL A 91 -4.12 7.63 -2.80
CA VAL A 91 -3.05 6.64 -2.62
C VAL A 91 -1.69 7.24 -3.01
N HIS A 92 -1.61 7.90 -4.17
CA HIS A 92 -0.38 8.57 -4.61
C HIS A 92 0.05 9.66 -3.63
N SER A 93 -0.92 10.43 -3.14
CA SER A 93 -0.68 11.52 -2.20
C SER A 93 -0.18 11.01 -0.85
N ALA A 94 -0.76 9.92 -0.33
CA ALA A 94 -0.32 9.26 0.89
C ALA A 94 1.12 8.75 0.75
N CYS A 95 1.44 8.06 -0.36
CA CYS A 95 2.80 7.60 -0.63
C CYS A 95 3.79 8.78 -0.67
N LEU A 96 3.44 9.87 -1.37
CA LEU A 96 4.29 11.05 -1.48
C LEU A 96 4.54 11.74 -0.13
N ARG A 97 3.52 11.89 0.72
CA ARG A 97 3.65 12.44 2.08
C ARG A 97 4.64 11.63 2.90
N VAL A 98 4.49 10.30 2.89
CA VAL A 98 5.37 9.39 3.64
C VAL A 98 6.80 9.41 3.09
N LEU A 99 6.99 9.44 1.77
CA LEU A 99 8.32 9.56 1.17
C LEU A 99 9.01 10.89 1.54
N LYS A 100 8.28 12.01 1.50
CA LYS A 100 8.81 13.34 1.87
C LYS A 100 9.26 13.40 3.33
N ALA A 101 8.66 12.60 4.22
CA ALA A 101 9.08 12.50 5.61
C ALA A 101 10.43 11.78 5.81
N LYS A 102 10.91 11.05 4.79
CA LYS A 102 12.20 10.30 4.79
C LYS A 102 12.40 9.37 5.99
N ARG A 103 11.30 8.93 6.61
CA ARG A 103 11.29 7.92 7.69
C ARG A 103 10.15 6.93 7.44
N ASN A 104 10.34 5.68 7.85
CA ASN A 104 9.30 4.64 7.82
C ASN A 104 8.64 4.43 6.44
N PHE A 105 9.36 4.74 5.36
CA PHE A 105 8.79 4.82 4.00
C PHE A 105 8.80 3.49 3.24
N LYS A 106 9.22 2.39 3.89
CA LYS A 106 9.33 1.06 3.25
C LYS A 106 8.01 0.60 2.62
N PHE A 107 6.88 0.82 3.30
CA PHE A 107 5.58 0.39 2.80
C PHE A 107 5.06 1.31 1.70
N ALA A 108 5.29 2.62 1.81
CA ALA A 108 5.01 3.56 0.73
C ALA A 108 5.79 3.22 -0.55
N LEU A 109 7.09 2.89 -0.43
CA LEU A 109 7.91 2.43 -1.57
C LEU A 109 7.40 1.11 -2.14
N SER A 110 7.03 0.14 -1.29
CA SER A 110 6.44 -1.13 -1.75
C SER A 110 5.14 -0.90 -2.52
N SER A 111 4.25 -0.04 -2.03
CA SER A 111 2.99 0.31 -2.70
C SER A 111 3.21 1.03 -4.02
N LEU A 112 4.17 1.96 -4.08
CA LEU A 112 4.55 2.62 -5.34
C LEU A 112 5.18 1.63 -6.33
N LEU A 113 5.95 0.65 -5.86
CA LEU A 113 6.48 -0.40 -6.73
C LEU A 113 5.37 -1.29 -7.31
N ASP A 114 4.34 -1.60 -6.52
CA ASP A 114 3.14 -2.28 -7.01
C ASP A 114 2.45 -1.45 -8.11
N LEU A 115 2.27 -0.14 -7.90
CA LEU A 115 1.69 0.79 -8.87
C LEU A 115 2.53 0.89 -10.16
N LEU A 116 3.85 1.04 -10.04
CA LEU A 116 4.77 1.07 -11.19
C LEU A 116 4.66 -0.21 -12.02
N GLY A 117 4.56 -1.37 -11.35
CA GLY A 117 4.34 -2.65 -12.03
C GLY A 117 3.01 -2.76 -12.78
N LEU A 118 2.03 -1.93 -12.42
CA LEU A 118 0.74 -1.81 -13.11
C LEU A 118 0.74 -0.73 -14.21
N GLY A 119 1.87 -0.07 -14.47
CA GLY A 119 1.99 0.97 -15.49
C GLY A 119 1.70 2.39 -15.01
N PHE A 120 1.71 2.62 -13.69
CA PHE A 120 1.58 3.97 -13.13
C PHE A 120 2.73 4.86 -13.61
N LYS A 121 2.42 6.09 -14.01
CA LYS A 121 3.40 7.10 -14.42
C LYS A 121 3.51 8.18 -13.34
N PRO A 122 4.55 8.13 -12.49
CA PRO A 122 4.69 9.08 -11.41
C PRO A 122 4.91 10.51 -11.93
N ASN A 123 4.36 11.48 -11.21
CA ASN A 123 4.65 12.89 -11.44
C ASN A 123 6.07 13.24 -10.98
N GLN A 124 6.50 14.48 -11.28
CA GLN A 124 7.85 14.93 -10.93
C GLN A 124 8.10 14.90 -9.41
N GLU A 125 7.11 15.25 -8.59
CA GLU A 125 7.28 15.25 -7.13
C GLU A 125 7.60 13.87 -6.55
N ILE A 126 6.94 12.81 -7.04
CA ILE A 126 7.23 11.44 -6.62
C ILE A 126 8.61 11.00 -7.12
N LYS A 127 8.97 11.36 -8.36
CA LYS A 127 10.31 11.07 -8.92
C LYS A 127 11.41 11.73 -8.10
N ASP A 128 11.23 12.99 -7.71
CA ASP A 128 12.16 13.75 -6.89
C ASP A 128 12.26 13.16 -5.48
N ALA A 129 11.12 12.80 -4.87
CA ALA A 129 11.08 12.17 -3.56
C ALA A 129 11.88 10.85 -3.54
N ILE A 130 11.65 9.96 -4.52
CA ILE A 130 12.39 8.69 -4.65
C ILE A 130 13.88 8.95 -4.88
N THR A 131 14.23 9.89 -5.76
CA THR A 131 15.63 10.24 -6.05
C THR A 131 16.34 10.76 -4.81
N SER A 132 15.65 11.54 -3.98
CA SER A 132 16.21 12.09 -2.73
C SER A 132 16.49 11.05 -1.64
N LEU A 133 15.97 9.82 -1.81
CA LEU A 133 16.24 8.66 -0.94
C LEU A 133 17.43 7.82 -1.44
N ARG A 134 17.96 8.10 -2.64
CA ARG A 134 19.18 7.47 -3.12
C ARG A 134 20.38 8.02 -2.36
N THR A 135 21.32 7.15 -2.00
CA THR A 135 22.67 7.58 -1.60
C THR A 135 23.47 7.96 -2.85
N SER A 136 24.43 8.87 -2.72
CA SER A 136 25.16 9.60 -3.78
C SER A 136 25.90 8.79 -4.86
N ASP A 137 25.69 7.48 -4.97
CA ASP A 137 26.45 6.56 -5.83
C ASP A 137 25.73 6.13 -7.13
N SER A 138 24.48 6.57 -7.36
CA SER A 138 23.76 6.19 -8.59
C SER A 138 23.34 7.40 -9.41
N GLY A 139 23.97 7.50 -10.59
CA GLY A 139 23.80 8.55 -11.59
C GLY A 139 22.37 8.75 -12.10
N GLU A 140 22.27 9.73 -13.00
CA GLU A 140 21.05 10.36 -13.50
C GLU A 140 19.89 9.38 -13.76
N ALA A 141 18.69 9.76 -13.27
CA ALA A 141 17.46 9.01 -13.47
C ALA A 141 17.02 9.10 -14.95
N GLY A 142 17.22 8.03 -15.70
CA GLY A 142 17.10 8.02 -17.16
C GLY A 142 16.05 7.06 -17.73
N SER A 143 14.97 6.68 -17.03
CA SER A 143 13.80 5.94 -17.58
C SER A 143 12.77 5.62 -16.47
N ASP A 144 11.51 5.32 -16.81
CA ASP A 144 10.53 4.74 -15.88
C ASP A 144 10.96 3.31 -15.41
N SER A 145 11.66 2.55 -16.26
CA SER A 145 12.29 1.28 -15.88
C SER A 145 13.42 1.48 -14.87
N ASP A 146 14.12 2.61 -14.92
CA ASP A 146 15.16 2.95 -13.95
C ASP A 146 14.56 3.30 -12.59
N LEU A 147 13.34 3.86 -12.56
CA LEU A 147 12.67 4.22 -11.33
C LEU A 147 12.26 2.99 -10.51
N ALA A 148 11.65 1.98 -11.15
CA ALA A 148 11.30 0.73 -10.49
C ALA A 148 12.55 0.03 -9.90
N ASN A 149 13.64 -0.03 -10.67
CA ASN A 149 14.92 -0.57 -10.21
C ASN A 149 15.51 0.22 -9.04
N SER A 150 15.35 1.54 -9.06
CA SER A 150 15.78 2.42 -7.95
C SER A 150 15.00 2.14 -6.67
N VAL A 151 13.68 1.99 -6.79
CA VAL A 151 12.81 1.65 -5.66
C VAL A 151 13.21 0.30 -5.07
N CYS A 152 13.42 -0.74 -5.89
CA CYS A 152 13.92 -2.04 -5.43
C CYS A 152 15.28 -1.94 -4.72
N SER A 153 16.21 -1.12 -5.23
CA SER A 153 17.52 -0.92 -4.61
C SER A 153 17.42 -0.24 -3.22
N ILE A 154 16.51 0.72 -3.06
CA ILE A 154 16.26 1.36 -1.77
C ILE A 154 15.60 0.35 -0.82
N LEU A 155 14.58 -0.37 -1.27
CA LEU A 155 13.90 -1.41 -0.48
C LEU A 155 14.83 -2.54 -0.03
N GLY A 156 15.82 -2.93 -0.84
CA GLY A 156 16.83 -3.91 -0.46
C GLY A 156 17.69 -3.49 0.73
N ARG A 157 17.85 -2.17 0.94
CA ARG A 157 18.59 -1.60 2.08
C ARG A 157 17.70 -1.40 3.31
N GLU A 158 16.48 -0.93 3.09
CA GLU A 158 15.50 -0.65 4.15
C GLU A 158 14.80 -1.91 4.68
N ASP A 159 14.77 -2.98 3.90
CA ASP A 159 14.27 -4.30 4.30
C ASP A 159 15.29 -5.40 3.93
N PRO A 160 16.42 -5.50 4.67
CA PRO A 160 17.49 -6.45 4.37
C PRO A 160 17.04 -7.91 4.41
N MET A 161 16.04 -8.22 5.24
CA MET A 161 15.47 -9.57 5.33
C MET A 161 14.82 -10.00 4.01
N ARG A 162 14.28 -9.05 3.24
CA ARG A 162 13.68 -9.28 1.92
C ARG A 162 14.57 -8.81 0.76
N ALA A 163 15.87 -8.56 0.99
CA ALA A 163 16.78 -8.10 -0.07
C ALA A 163 16.76 -9.00 -1.32
N ASN A 164 16.77 -10.33 -1.14
CA ASN A 164 16.67 -11.27 -2.27
C ASN A 164 15.33 -11.17 -3.01
N TYR A 165 14.24 -10.90 -2.30
CA TYR A 165 12.93 -10.68 -2.91
C TYR A 165 12.93 -9.39 -3.74
N TRP A 166 13.52 -8.29 -3.26
CA TRP A 166 13.61 -7.04 -4.01
C TRP A 166 14.50 -7.16 -5.25
N THR A 167 15.60 -7.91 -5.17
CA THR A 167 16.44 -8.25 -6.33
C THR A 167 15.67 -9.06 -7.37
N TRP A 168 14.95 -10.11 -6.94
CA TRP A 168 14.09 -10.89 -7.83
C TRP A 168 12.98 -10.03 -8.45
N ARG A 169 12.40 -9.11 -7.67
CA ARG A 169 11.32 -8.25 -8.15
C ARG A 169 11.80 -7.24 -9.19
N SER A 170 12.99 -6.66 -9.01
CA SER A 170 13.64 -5.79 -9.99
C SER A 170 13.88 -6.51 -11.33
N SER A 171 14.30 -7.78 -11.31
CA SER A 171 14.53 -8.53 -12.56
C SER A 171 13.24 -8.84 -13.32
N LYS A 172 12.10 -8.94 -12.63
CA LYS A 172 10.78 -9.12 -13.27
C LYS A 172 10.20 -7.85 -13.86
N LEU A 173 10.60 -6.69 -13.35
CA LEU A 173 10.13 -5.37 -13.83
C LEU A 173 10.99 -4.82 -14.98
N SER A 174 12.20 -5.34 -15.16
CA SER A 174 13.06 -5.02 -16.31
C SER A 174 12.63 -5.83 -17.54
N PRO A 175 12.39 -5.23 -18.71
CA PRO A 175 11.94 -5.93 -19.92
C PRO A 175 13.05 -6.74 -20.64
N GLN A 176 13.81 -7.60 -19.94
CA GLN A 176 14.74 -8.63 -20.48
C GLN A 176 14.88 -9.77 -19.45
N ALA A 177 14.67 -11.07 -19.69
CA ALA A 177 14.61 -11.85 -20.92
C ALA A 177 13.54 -12.96 -20.80
N ALA A 178 12.59 -12.97 -21.73
CA ALA A 178 11.84 -14.15 -22.10
C ALA A 178 12.57 -14.79 -23.30
N GLU A 179 13.64 -15.54 -23.03
CA GLU A 179 14.29 -16.45 -23.98
C GLU A 179 15.29 -17.31 -23.19
N VAL A 180 14.90 -18.55 -22.86
CA VAL A 180 15.57 -19.82 -23.21
C VAL A 180 14.52 -20.92 -23.19
#